data_AF-A0A4R4EL88-F1
#
_entry.id   AF-A0A4R4EL88-F1
#
_cell.length_a   1.000
_cell.length_b   1.000
_cell.length_c   1.000
_cell.angle_alpha   90.00
_cell.angle_beta   90.00
_cell.angle_gamma   90.00
#
_symmetry.space_group_name_H-M   'P 1'
#
loop_
_entity.id
_entity.type
_entity.pdbx_description
1 polymer ?
#
loop_
_entity_poly.entity_id
_entity_poly.type
_entity_poly.pdbx_seq_one_letter_code
_entity_poly.pdbx_strand_id
1 'polypeptide(L)' 'MHRFQKSIHEIAIAVGFDYQNYFAKIIKKLVGVTPLQYRNKRGLL' A
#
# COMPACT_ATOMS: atom_id res chain seq x y z
N MET A 1 2.07 15.94 -16.74
CA MET A 1 2.02 14.46 -16.72
C MET A 1 1.25 14.03 -15.48
N HIS A 2 0.08 13.40 -15.61
CA HIS A 2 -0.70 12.95 -14.46
C HIS A 2 -0.07 11.67 -13.89
N ARG A 3 0.60 11.76 -12.73
CA ARG A 3 1.08 10.59 -12.00
C ARG A 3 -0.14 9.90 -11.38
N PHE A 4 -0.67 8.87 -12.04
CA PHE A 4 -1.75 8.05 -11.48
C PHE A 4 -1.22 7.22 -10.30
N GLN A 5 -1.26 7.79 -9.09
CA GLN A 5 -0.95 7.07 -7.87
C GLN A 5 -2.19 6.32 -7.39
N LYS A 6 -2.15 5.00 -7.44
CA LYS A 6 -3.17 4.15 -6.83
C LYS A 6 -3.21 4.39 -5.32
N SER A 7 -4.39 4.57 -4.77
CA SER A 7 -4.64 4.54 -3.32
C SER A 7 -4.18 3.21 -2.72
N ILE A 8 -3.99 3.17 -1.41
CA ILE A 8 -3.63 1.92 -0.71
C ILE A 8 -4.76 0.90 -0.88
N HIS A 9 -6.02 1.35 -0.97
CA HIS A 9 -7.19 0.51 -1.21
C HIS A 9 -7.14 -0.15 -2.58
N GLU A 10 -6.91 0.62 -3.65
CA GLU A 10 -6.83 0.07 -5.01
C GLU A 10 -5.69 -0.94 -5.15
N ILE A 11 -4.57 -0.71 -4.47
CA ILE A 11 -3.48 -1.70 -4.42
C ILE A 11 -3.92 -2.97 -3.70
N ALA A 12 -4.63 -2.85 -2.57
CA ALA A 12 -5.12 -4.00 -1.82
C ALA A 12 -6.06 -4.87 -2.68
N ILE A 13 -7.03 -4.26 -3.36
CA ILE A 13 -7.94 -4.96 -4.28
C ILE A 13 -7.16 -5.63 -5.42
N ALA A 14 -6.22 -4.90 -6.05
CA ALA A 14 -5.47 -5.39 -7.20
C ALA A 14 -4.57 -6.61 -6.89
N VAL A 15 -4.19 -6.81 -5.63
CA VAL A 15 -3.36 -7.95 -5.20
C VAL A 15 -4.16 -9.01 -4.44
N GLY A 16 -5.50 -8.95 -4.49
CA GLY A 16 -6.39 -10.00 -4.00
C GLY A 16 -6.82 -9.89 -2.54
N PHE A 17 -6.73 -8.70 -1.94
CA PHE A 17 -7.28 -8.44 -0.60
C PHE A 17 -8.63 -7.75 -0.70
N ASP A 18 -9.64 -8.27 -0.01
CA ASP A 18 -10.96 -7.62 0.06
C ASP A 18 -10.94 -6.32 0.91
N TYR A 19 -10.03 -6.24 1.88
CA TYR A 19 -9.99 -5.14 2.86
C TYR A 19 -8.61 -4.52 3.00
N GLN A 20 -8.52 -3.21 2.74
CA GLN A 20 -7.30 -2.40 2.90
C GLN A 20 -6.67 -2.56 4.30
N ASN A 21 -7.48 -2.65 5.35
CA ASN A 21 -6.99 -2.76 6.72
C ASN A 21 -6.29 -4.10 6.97
N TYR A 22 -6.79 -5.18 6.37
CA TYR A 22 -6.14 -6.50 6.47
C TYR A 22 -4.85 -6.53 5.67
N PHE A 23 -4.87 -6.01 4.43
CA PHE A 23 -3.68 -5.79 3.62
C PHE A 23 -2.59 -5.01 4.39
N ALA A 24 -2.95 -3.90 5.03
CA ALA A 24 -2.01 -3.06 5.77
C ALA A 24 -1.39 -3.78 6.97
N LYS A 25 -2.17 -4.60 7.68
CA LYS A 25 -1.67 -5.45 8.78
C LYS A 25 -0.66 -6.48 8.26
N ILE A 26 -0.97 -7.15 7.16
CA ILE A 26 -0.09 -8.18 6.57
C ILE A 26 1.21 -7.55 6.06
N ILE A 27 1.15 -6.46 5.30
CA ILE A 27 2.34 -5.76 4.82
C ILE A 27 3.21 -5.30 5.99
N LYS A 28 2.62 -4.72 7.04
CA LYS A 28 3.38 -4.32 8.24
C LYS A 28 4.06 -5.52 8.90
N LYS A 29 3.39 -6.67 8.99
CA LYS A 29 3.97 -7.89 9.56
C LYS A 29 5.12 -8.44 8.72
N LEU A 30 5.00 -8.40 7.39
CA LEU A 30 6.00 -8.95 6.46
C LEU A 30 7.20 -8.02 6.23
N VAL A 31 6.96 -6.71 6.11
CA VAL A 31 7.96 -5.71 5.71
C VAL A 31 8.45 -4.87 6.89
N GLY A 32 7.75 -4.91 8.03
CA GLY A 32 8.07 -4.17 9.25
C GLY A 32 7.54 -2.73 9.28
N VAL A 33 6.97 -2.22 8.19
CA VAL A 33 6.43 -0.84 8.08
C VAL A 33 5.06 -0.83 7.42
N THR A 34 4.26 0.23 7.64
CA THR A 34 2.94 0.35 7.01
C THR A 34 3.05 0.54 5.49
N PRO A 35 2.03 0.18 4.70
CA PRO A 35 2.01 0.46 3.26
C PRO A 35 2.27 1.93 2.90
N LEU A 36 1.76 2.87 3.72
CA LEU A 36 1.98 4.30 3.52
C LEU A 36 3.45 4.68 3.79
N GLN A 37 4.03 4.20 4.89
CA GLN A 37 5.45 4.40 5.18
C GLN A 37 6.35 3.76 4.11
N TYR A 38 5.98 2.59 3.62
CA TYR A 38 6.69 1.91 2.53
C TYR A 38 6.67 2.75 1.24
N ARG A 39 5.52 3.33 0.91
CA ARG A 39 5.36 4.23 -0.24
C ARG A 39 6.21 5.50 -0.09
N ASN A 40 6.20 6.11 1.09
CA ASN A 40 6.95 7.33 1.38
C ASN A 40 8.47 7.08 1.38
N LYS A 41 8.94 5.90 1.81
CA LYS A 41 10.36 5.53 1.79
C LYS A 41 10.98 5.43 0.39
N ARG A 42 10.18 5.24 -0.67
CA ARG A 42 10.68 5.16 -2.06
C ARG A 42 10.66 6.49 -2.82
N GLY A 43 10.32 7.63 -2.20
CA GLY A 43 10.29 8.93 -2.88
C GLY A 43 9.23 9.02 -4.00
N LEU A 44 8.12 8.30 -3.87
CA LEU A 44 7.00 8.36 -4.82
C LEU A 44 6.04 9.54 -4.59
N LEU A 45 6.32 10.38 -3.58
CA LEU A 45 5.75 11.71 -3.38
C LEU A 45 6.90 12.73 -3.37
#